data_AF-A0A2E0XNB1-F1
#
_entry.id   AF-A0A2E0XNB1-F1
#
_cell.length_a   1.000
_cell.length_b   1.000
_cell.length_c   1.000
_cell.angle_alpha   90.00
_cell.angle_beta   90.00
_cell.angle_gamma   90.00
#
_symmetry.space_group_name_H-M   'P 1'
#
loop_
_entity.id
_entity.type
_entity.pdbx_description
1 polymer ?
#
loop_
_entity_poly.entity_id
_entity_poly.type
_entity_poly.pdbx_seq_one_letter_code
_entity_poly.pdbx_strand_id
1 'polypeptide(L)' 'MAGLQQIGRSFQPMSTAEMRQLESAAYQESGDGRHEWFKSTQYYDSQYHRAQHGFPQFN' A
#
# COMPACT_ATOMS: atom_id res chain seq x y z
N MET A 1 16.73 12.31 12.45
CA MET A 1 15.95 11.06 12.36
C MET A 1 14.92 10.94 13.49
N ALA A 2 14.03 11.93 13.67
CA ALA A 2 13.04 11.95 14.76
C ALA A 2 11.56 11.92 14.29
N GLY A 3 11.31 11.97 12.98
CA GLY A 3 9.94 12.05 12.42
C GLY A 3 9.25 10.70 12.18
N LEU A 4 10.00 9.64 11.85
CA LEU A 4 9.41 8.36 11.42
C LEU A 4 8.73 7.56 12.55
N GLN A 5 9.17 7.75 13.80
CA GLN A 5 8.61 6.99 14.93
C GLN A 5 7.22 7.45 15.36
N GLN A 6 6.77 8.63 14.93
CA GLN A 6 5.47 9.18 15.33
C GLN A 6 4.30 8.62 14.51
N ILE A 7 4.53 8.28 13.23
CA ILE A 7 3.45 7.88 12.31
C ILE A 7 2.71 6.64 12.82
N GLY A 8 3.43 5.61 13.28
CA GLY A 8 2.81 4.41 13.83
C GLY A 8 2.30 4.58 15.27
N ARG A 9 2.99 5.36 16.09
CA ARG A 9 2.66 5.52 17.53
C ARG A 9 1.48 6.46 17.79
N SER A 10 1.25 7.41 16.90
CA SER A 10 0.17 8.39 17.01
C SER A 10 -1.03 8.05 16.12
N PHE A 11 -1.07 6.84 15.58
CA PHE A 11 -2.17 6.39 14.74
C PHE A 11 -3.50 6.51 15.49
N GLN A 12 -4.45 7.23 14.89
CA GLN A 12 -5.83 7.31 15.36
C GLN A 12 -6.68 6.44 14.44
N PRO A 13 -7.30 5.36 14.95
CA PRO A 13 -8.21 4.55 14.15
C PRO A 13 -9.37 5.40 13.63
N MET A 14 -9.79 5.14 12.39
CA MET A 14 -11.05 5.67 11.87
C MET A 14 -12.22 5.14 12.71
N SER A 15 -13.25 5.96 12.88
CA SER A 15 -14.54 5.51 13.37
C SER A 15 -15.17 4.52 12.39
N THR A 16 -16.16 3.76 12.87
CA THR A 16 -16.91 2.83 12.01
C THR A 16 -17.56 3.53 10.82
N ALA A 17 -18.02 4.77 10.99
CA ALA A 17 -18.64 5.54 9.91
C ALA A 17 -17.62 5.94 8.83
N GLU A 18 -16.46 6.44 9.26
CA GLU A 18 -15.35 6.79 8.35
C GLU A 18 -14.83 5.56 7.60
N MET A 19 -14.71 4.43 8.29
CA MET A 19 -14.27 3.18 7.67
C MET A 19 -15.26 2.69 6.61
N ARG A 20 -16.57 2.75 6.87
CA ARG A 20 -17.60 2.41 5.86
C ARG A 20 -17.57 3.35 4.66
N GLN A 21 -17.33 4.64 4.88
CA GLN A 21 -17.22 5.61 3.80
C GLN A 21 -16.01 5.28 2.91
N LEU A 22 -14.88 4.93 3.51
CA LEU A 22 -13.69 4.49 2.78
C LEU A 22 -13.94 3.21 1.97
N GLU A 23 -14.55 2.20 2.59
CA GLU A 23 -14.92 0.94 1.92
C GLU A 23 -15.83 1.20 0.71
N SER A 24 -16.84 2.06 0.87
CA SER A 24 -17.75 2.41 -0.23
C SER A 24 -17.03 3.12 -1.37
N ALA A 25 -16.05 3.98 -1.08
CA ALA A 25 -15.27 4.68 -2.10
C ALA A 25 -14.33 3.72 -2.86
N ALA A 26 -13.73 2.76 -2.16
CA ALA A 26 -12.80 1.80 -2.73
C ALA A 26 -13.47 0.61 -3.42
N TYR A 27 -14.77 0.39 -3.20
CA TYR A 27 -15.49 -0.83 -3.61
C TYR A 27 -15.28 -1.21 -5.08
N GLN A 28 -15.45 -0.25 -6.00
CA GLN A 28 -15.33 -0.49 -7.45
C GLN A 28 -13.93 -0.99 -7.84
N GLU A 29 -12.87 -0.45 -7.23
CA GLU A 29 -11.48 -0.76 -7.56
C GLU A 29 -10.95 -1.96 -6.79
N SER A 30 -11.60 -2.30 -5.67
CA SER A 30 -11.22 -3.43 -4.83
C SER A 30 -11.47 -4.78 -5.50
N GLY A 31 -12.45 -4.86 -6.41
CA GLY A 31 -12.90 -6.12 -7.03
C GLY A 31 -12.39 -6.40 -8.43
N ASP A 32 -11.76 -5.43 -9.10
CA ASP A 32 -11.43 -5.56 -10.53
C ASP A 32 -10.00 -6.04 -10.81
N GLY A 33 -9.24 -6.33 -9.76
CA GLY A 33 -7.92 -6.95 -9.86
C GLY A 33 -6.77 -6.02 -10.25
N ARG A 34 -7.03 -4.72 -10.48
CA ARG A 34 -6.00 -3.78 -10.97
C ARG A 34 -4.79 -3.64 -10.03
N HIS A 35 -4.97 -3.91 -8.74
CA HIS A 35 -3.92 -3.83 -7.71
C HIS A 35 -3.25 -5.17 -7.39
N GLU A 36 -3.70 -6.29 -7.97
CA GLU A 36 -3.20 -7.63 -7.65
C GLU A 36 -1.77 -7.88 -8.13
N TRP A 37 -1.35 -7.17 -9.18
CA TRP A 37 0.03 -7.20 -9.67
C TRP A 37 1.00 -6.77 -8.57
N PHE A 38 0.68 -5.73 -7.80
CA PHE A 38 1.51 -5.27 -6.69
C PHE A 38 1.55 -6.24 -5.49
N LYS A 39 0.56 -7.12 -5.35
CA LYS A 39 0.49 -8.08 -4.23
C LYS A 39 1.22 -9.38 -4.50
N SER A 40 1.18 -9.85 -5.75
CA SER A 40 1.57 -11.21 -6.11
C SER A 40 2.79 -11.29 -7.04
N THR A 41 3.24 -10.15 -7.58
CA THR A 41 4.35 -10.09 -8.52
C THR A 41 5.44 -9.13 -8.06
N GLN A 42 6.66 -9.28 -8.60
CA GLN A 42 7.75 -8.30 -8.46
C GLN A 42 7.58 -7.15 -9.47
N TYR A 43 6.35 -6.80 -9.81
CA TYR A 43 6.04 -5.67 -10.67
C TYR A 43 6.07 -4.40 -9.83
N TYR A 44 6.97 -3.49 -10.19
CA TYR A 44 7.16 -2.22 -9.53
C TYR A 44 6.95 -1.09 -10.53
N ASP A 45 6.24 -0.05 -10.11
CA ASP A 45 6.06 1.16 -10.93
C ASP A 45 7.39 1.91 -11.19
N SER A 46 8.43 1.61 -10.40
CA SER A 46 9.76 2.18 -10.60
C SER A 46 10.89 1.24 -10.18
N GLN A 47 12.04 1.38 -10.86
CA GLN A 47 13.30 0.70 -10.49
C GLN A 47 13.73 1.02 -9.05
N TYR A 48 13.40 2.22 -8.56
CA TYR A 48 13.71 2.68 -7.21
C TYR A 48 13.02 1.81 -6.15
N HIS A 49 11.73 1.51 -6.31
CA HIS A 49 11.00 0.66 -5.36
C HIS A 49 11.50 -0.80 -5.40
N ARG A 50 11.86 -1.31 -6.58
CA ARG A 50 12.48 -2.64 -6.70
C ARG A 50 13.80 -2.76 -5.91
N ALA A 51 14.63 -1.73 -5.97
CA ALA A 51 15.95 -1.73 -5.31
C ALA A 51 15.86 -1.79 -3.77
N GLN A 52 14.80 -1.23 -3.17
CA GLN A 52 14.59 -1.26 -1.72
C GLN A 52 14.35 -2.68 -1.18
N HIS A 53 13.84 -3.59 -2.01
CA HIS A 53 13.57 -4.96 -1.62
C HIS A 53 14.75 -5.91 -1.83
N GLY A 54 15.86 -5.45 -2.44
CA GLY A 54 17.07 -6.27 -2.63
C GLY A 54 16.91 -7.45 -3.59
N PHE A 55 15.90 -7.44 -4.47
CA PHE A 55 15.67 -8.55 -5.40
C PHE A 55 16.77 -8.67 -6.47
N PRO A 56 17.25 -9.90 -6.77
CA PRO A 56 18.25 -10.12 -7.81
C PRO A 56 17.72 -9.62 -9.15
N GLN A 57 18.56 -8.98 -9.97
CA GLN A 57 18.12 -8.51 -11.30
C GLN A 57 17.71 -9.70 -12.15
N PHE A 58 16.58 -9.58 -12.86
CA PHE A 58 16.26 -10.53 -13.91
C PHE A 58 17.20 -10.23 -15.09
N ASN A 59 17.94 -11.25 -15.48
CA ASN A 59 18.89 -11.29 -16.59
C ASN A 59 18.18 -11.34 -17.95
#